data_AF-A0A6M0IVL9-F1
#
_entry.id   AF-A0A6M0IVL9-F1
#
_cell.length_a   1.000
_cell.length_b   1.000
_cell.length_c   1.000
_cell.angle_alpha   90.00
_cell.angle_beta   90.00
_cell.angle_gamma   90.00
#
_symmetry.space_group_name_H-M   'P 1'
#
loop_
_entity.id
_entity.type
_entity.pdbx_description
1 polymer ?
#
loop_
_entity_poly.entity_id
_entity_poly.type
_entity_poly.pdbx_seq_one_letter_code
_entity_poly.pdbx_strand_id
1 'polypeptide(L)'
;MPKLTVPPNFIGTPGSDTLMGEQLNASPAIGIDILTGGFICTRSGNDTVRGTGTGRIGDIGGSIEGGNANGIANRGSLNTGNGKDAIAGIGNGGNGGNGNTDTSTGKGNGGTGTGMSNSSKINAGNRNDTISGTGTGGNGGFGGFSGGNGLGGANGGTGTGIANSGSLNTGNGNDMIVGTGAGDIGGTGGPSSGDGGIGIGIANSGSLNSGDGEDTIVGTAIGGIGAEGFPNTGDGGTATGIVNTGSLNGGNGKDMIAGIGTGGMGGDKFFFGEGGTGTGIANSGSLNAGNEKDTITGTGTGGNGGASIDGLTESAGGKGGTGIGIANTGKLDTENGEDTIIGTGIGGKGGIAPAGIGDVGTGTGIQNTKDGTITTEWGNDKITGDGNSSGTNSTAYGIVNDGIIDTGNGSDKLTGQATATIGGTAYGIYGEGIIKTGNGNDQIIATSILDGVQQKVTIGGGINIALGAGNDYLKGFGAATVDGGDGFDTLDLSAFNRSELFVSGVISGNTLNATITFNSNGNSIILSTTGFEKFIFADSSFCYSSLANGA
;
A
#
# COMPACT_ATOMS: atom_id res chain seq x y z
N MET A 1 11.65 -20.06 -27.57
CA MET A 1 13.13 -20.15 -27.78
C MET A 1 13.74 -20.78 -26.53
N PRO A 2 14.88 -21.48 -26.57
CA PRO A 2 15.49 -21.95 -25.33
C PRO A 2 15.91 -20.79 -24.44
N LYS A 3 16.13 -21.07 -23.15
CA LYS A 3 16.72 -20.14 -22.17
C LYS A 3 17.93 -19.42 -22.77
N LEU A 4 17.99 -18.10 -22.63
CA LEU A 4 19.18 -17.31 -22.96
C LEU A 4 20.04 -17.16 -21.71
N THR A 5 21.30 -17.61 -21.77
CA THR A 5 22.27 -17.42 -20.67
C THR A 5 23.42 -16.55 -21.16
N VAL A 6 23.81 -15.54 -20.36
CA VAL A 6 24.90 -14.62 -20.66
C VAL A 6 25.90 -14.70 -19.51
N PRO A 7 27.19 -15.03 -19.75
CA PRO A 7 27.91 -15.07 -21.03
C PRO A 7 27.61 -16.26 -21.97
N PRO A 8 27.96 -16.14 -23.29
CA PRO A 8 28.76 -15.06 -23.88
C PRO A 8 28.03 -13.72 -23.90
N ASN A 9 28.78 -12.63 -23.71
CA ASN A 9 28.24 -11.27 -23.65
C ASN A 9 27.59 -10.87 -24.99
N PHE A 10 26.52 -10.09 -24.90
CA PHE A 10 25.86 -9.55 -26.08
C PHE A 10 26.21 -8.06 -26.25
N ILE A 11 26.65 -7.71 -27.45
CA ILE A 11 26.85 -6.33 -27.88
C ILE A 11 26.05 -6.13 -29.15
N GLY A 12 25.05 -5.26 -29.05
CA GLY A 12 24.10 -4.93 -30.08
C GLY A 12 24.63 -4.00 -31.15
N THR A 13 23.72 -3.58 -32.01
CA THR A 13 23.99 -2.72 -33.15
C THR A 13 23.51 -1.29 -32.88
N PRO A 14 23.80 -0.32 -33.76
CA PRO A 14 23.19 1.00 -33.65
C PRO A 14 21.71 1.07 -34.08
N GLY A 15 21.10 -0.05 -34.46
CA GLY A 15 19.68 -0.16 -34.77
C GLY A 15 18.98 -1.10 -33.79
N SER A 16 17.65 -1.20 -33.91
CA SER A 16 16.82 -2.03 -33.01
C SER A 16 17.31 -3.48 -32.90
N ASP A 17 17.66 -3.87 -31.69
CA ASP A 17 17.95 -5.23 -31.31
C ASP A 17 16.77 -5.90 -30.61
N THR A 18 16.67 -7.21 -30.71
CA THR A 18 15.66 -8.00 -30.00
C THR A 18 16.28 -9.25 -29.42
N LEU A 19 16.24 -9.35 -28.09
CA LEU A 19 16.70 -10.51 -27.34
C LEU A 19 15.50 -11.15 -26.67
N MET A 20 15.30 -12.44 -26.91
CA MET A 20 14.24 -13.20 -26.24
C MET A 20 14.77 -14.51 -25.69
N GLY A 21 14.35 -14.86 -24.48
CA GLY A 21 14.65 -16.14 -23.85
C GLY A 21 13.41 -16.74 -23.20
N GLU A 22 13.27 -18.06 -23.28
CA GLU A 22 12.12 -18.76 -22.72
C GLU A 22 12.52 -20.12 -22.13
N GLN A 23 12.00 -20.42 -20.93
CA GLN A 23 12.15 -21.74 -20.33
C GLN A 23 10.83 -22.17 -19.70
N LEU A 24 10.35 -23.35 -20.08
CA LEU A 24 9.09 -23.90 -19.61
C LEU A 24 9.35 -25.18 -18.83
N ASN A 25 8.49 -25.45 -17.84
CA ASN A 25 8.44 -26.69 -17.07
C ASN A 25 9.77 -27.06 -16.39
N ALA A 26 10.49 -26.06 -15.88
CA ALA A 26 11.76 -26.26 -15.16
C ALA A 26 11.68 -25.74 -13.72
N SER A 27 12.68 -26.05 -12.90
CA SER A 27 12.79 -25.48 -11.55
C SER A 27 14.27 -25.30 -11.16
N PRO A 28 14.80 -24.06 -11.18
CA PRO A 28 14.14 -22.84 -11.64
C PRO A 28 13.97 -22.81 -13.16
N ALA A 29 12.87 -22.24 -13.64
CA ALA A 29 12.69 -21.85 -15.04
C ALA A 29 13.11 -20.39 -15.24
N ILE A 30 14.04 -20.12 -16.15
CA ILE A 30 14.56 -18.77 -16.38
C ILE A 30 14.54 -18.44 -17.87
N GLY A 31 13.85 -17.37 -18.26
CA GLY A 31 13.83 -16.91 -19.65
C GLY A 31 15.20 -16.38 -20.09
N ILE A 32 15.66 -15.30 -19.45
CA ILE A 32 16.99 -14.71 -19.64
C ILE A 32 17.75 -14.74 -18.30
N ASP A 33 18.94 -15.31 -18.30
CA ASP A 33 19.82 -15.43 -17.13
C ASP A 33 21.16 -14.71 -17.40
N ILE A 34 21.30 -13.50 -16.88
CA ILE A 34 22.53 -12.71 -16.98
C ILE A 34 23.36 -13.01 -15.73
N LEU A 35 24.36 -13.87 -15.88
CA LEU A 35 25.22 -14.30 -14.78
C LEU A 35 26.17 -13.19 -14.34
N THR A 36 26.80 -13.37 -13.18
CA THR A 36 27.87 -12.48 -12.72
C THR A 36 28.99 -12.38 -13.75
N GLY A 37 29.38 -11.15 -14.11
CA GLY A 37 30.33 -10.86 -15.19
C GLY A 37 29.73 -10.92 -16.59
N GLY A 38 28.49 -11.41 -16.74
CA GLY A 38 27.70 -11.35 -17.96
C GLY A 38 27.21 -9.92 -18.23
N PHE A 39 27.17 -9.55 -19.50
CA PHE A 39 26.74 -8.22 -19.94
C PHE A 39 25.92 -8.27 -21.23
N ILE A 40 24.80 -7.56 -21.24
CA ILE A 40 24.00 -7.24 -22.42
C ILE A 40 24.05 -5.72 -22.63
N CYS A 41 24.42 -5.29 -23.83
CA CYS A 41 24.39 -3.90 -24.27
C CYS A 41 23.79 -3.80 -25.67
N THR A 42 22.60 -3.24 -25.86
CA THR A 42 21.99 -3.11 -27.20
C THR A 42 22.43 -1.83 -27.91
N ARG A 43 22.91 -0.82 -27.18
CA ARG A 43 23.53 0.44 -27.65
C ARG A 43 22.53 1.51 -28.05
N SER A 44 22.08 1.53 -29.29
CA SER A 44 21.17 2.55 -29.79
C SER A 44 20.14 1.86 -30.64
N GLY A 45 18.89 2.30 -30.59
CA GLY A 45 17.83 1.62 -31.32
C GLY A 45 16.49 1.91 -30.69
N ASN A 46 15.48 1.11 -31.02
CA ASN A 46 14.37 0.87 -30.11
C ASN A 46 14.47 -0.61 -29.80
N ASP A 47 15.10 -0.93 -28.68
CA ASP A 47 15.56 -2.27 -28.36
C ASP A 47 14.54 -3.02 -27.51
N THR A 48 14.56 -4.34 -27.59
CA THR A 48 13.65 -5.18 -26.79
C THR A 48 14.39 -6.34 -26.16
N VAL A 49 14.27 -6.48 -24.85
CA VAL A 49 14.81 -7.61 -24.07
C VAL A 49 13.68 -8.27 -23.33
N ARG A 50 13.34 -9.52 -23.70
CA ARG A 50 12.18 -10.23 -23.15
C ARG A 50 12.52 -11.62 -22.62
N GLY A 51 12.18 -11.88 -21.37
CA GLY A 51 12.36 -13.20 -20.75
C GLY A 51 11.05 -13.80 -20.25
N THR A 52 10.81 -15.07 -20.54
CA THR A 52 9.67 -15.85 -19.99
C THR A 52 10.17 -17.10 -19.26
N GLY A 53 9.83 -17.24 -17.98
CA GLY A 53 10.03 -18.48 -17.21
C GLY A 53 8.69 -19.05 -16.78
N THR A 54 8.50 -20.37 -16.94
CA THR A 54 7.35 -21.10 -16.38
C THR A 54 7.83 -22.31 -15.60
N GLY A 55 7.53 -22.32 -14.31
CA GLY A 55 7.90 -23.36 -13.37
C GLY A 55 7.26 -24.70 -13.70
N ARG A 56 7.95 -25.79 -13.34
CA ARG A 56 7.37 -27.13 -13.47
C ARG A 56 6.17 -27.31 -12.55
N ILE A 57 5.17 -28.04 -13.02
CA ILE A 57 4.08 -28.53 -12.17
C ILE A 57 4.63 -29.69 -11.33
N GLY A 58 4.26 -29.75 -10.04
CA GLY A 58 4.59 -30.87 -9.17
C GLY A 58 3.93 -32.17 -9.65
N ASP A 59 4.62 -33.31 -9.47
CA ASP A 59 4.11 -34.59 -9.95
C ASP A 59 2.86 -35.05 -9.17
N ILE A 60 1.99 -35.77 -9.87
CA ILE A 60 0.82 -36.41 -9.25
C ILE A 60 1.31 -37.54 -8.32
N GLY A 61 0.93 -37.48 -7.05
CA GLY A 61 1.29 -38.48 -6.04
C GLY A 61 2.65 -38.27 -5.38
N GLY A 62 3.34 -37.17 -5.70
CA GLY A 62 4.53 -36.71 -5.00
C GLY A 62 4.27 -35.39 -4.27
N SER A 63 4.87 -35.23 -3.08
CA SER A 63 4.86 -33.98 -2.30
C SER A 63 5.82 -32.94 -2.89
N ILE A 64 5.70 -32.69 -4.20
CA ILE A 64 6.65 -31.86 -4.93
C ILE A 64 6.08 -30.45 -5.02
N GLU A 65 6.79 -29.50 -4.44
CA GLU A 65 6.55 -28.07 -4.60
C GLU A 65 6.53 -27.68 -6.08
N GLY A 66 5.67 -26.71 -6.41
CA GLY A 66 5.67 -26.07 -7.71
C GLY A 66 7.03 -25.45 -8.02
N GLY A 67 7.45 -25.54 -9.27
CA GLY A 67 8.73 -24.99 -9.70
C GLY A 67 8.76 -23.47 -9.65
N ASN A 68 9.90 -22.90 -9.29
CA ASN A 68 10.08 -21.44 -9.33
C ASN A 68 10.39 -20.96 -10.76
N ALA A 69 10.03 -19.73 -11.08
CA ALA A 69 10.27 -19.12 -12.38
C ALA A 69 10.72 -17.66 -12.32
N ASN A 70 11.65 -17.30 -13.20
CA ASN A 70 12.07 -15.93 -13.47
C ASN A 70 11.90 -15.62 -14.97
N GLY A 71 11.26 -14.51 -15.30
CA GLY A 71 11.31 -13.99 -16.67
C GLY A 71 12.73 -13.59 -17.03
N ILE A 72 13.25 -12.59 -16.30
CA ILE A 72 14.65 -12.13 -16.39
C ILE A 72 15.30 -12.24 -15.02
N ALA A 73 16.42 -12.96 -14.92
CA ALA A 73 17.28 -13.00 -13.76
C ALA A 73 18.60 -12.27 -14.08
N ASN A 74 18.80 -11.07 -13.55
CA ASN A 74 19.98 -10.25 -13.78
C ASN A 74 20.90 -10.20 -12.57
N ARG A 75 22.04 -10.89 -12.67
CA ARG A 75 23.17 -10.88 -11.73
C ARG A 75 24.42 -10.23 -12.33
N GLY A 76 24.31 -9.74 -13.57
CA GLY A 76 25.37 -9.09 -14.32
C GLY A 76 25.00 -7.64 -14.64
N SER A 77 25.10 -7.22 -15.89
CA SER A 77 24.66 -5.89 -16.29
C SER A 77 23.83 -5.94 -17.57
N LEU A 78 22.75 -5.16 -17.59
CA LEU A 78 21.86 -4.95 -18.72
C LEU A 78 21.79 -3.45 -19.02
N ASN A 79 22.10 -3.06 -20.25
CA ASN A 79 22.05 -1.68 -20.70
C ASN A 79 21.40 -1.62 -22.09
N THR A 80 20.29 -0.91 -22.28
CA THR A 80 19.68 -0.80 -23.62
C THR A 80 20.22 0.40 -24.39
N GLY A 81 20.47 1.51 -23.71
CA GLY A 81 21.24 2.64 -24.22
C GLY A 81 20.34 3.75 -24.76
N ASN A 82 20.55 4.23 -25.98
CA ASN A 82 19.75 5.33 -26.51
C ASN A 82 18.58 4.80 -27.34
N GLY A 83 17.35 5.04 -26.92
CA GLY A 83 16.25 4.43 -27.63
C GLY A 83 14.91 4.59 -26.95
N LYS A 84 13.86 4.13 -27.61
CA LYS A 84 12.64 3.79 -26.88
C LYS A 84 12.67 2.30 -26.63
N ASP A 85 13.27 1.92 -25.52
CA ASP A 85 13.63 0.55 -25.23
C ASP A 85 12.60 -0.13 -24.33
N ALA A 86 12.50 -1.44 -24.45
CA ALA A 86 11.57 -2.26 -23.68
C ALA A 86 12.28 -3.45 -23.03
N ILE A 87 12.26 -3.52 -21.70
CA ILE A 87 12.77 -4.65 -20.92
C ILE A 87 11.60 -5.32 -20.22
N ALA A 88 11.25 -6.56 -20.60
CA ALA A 88 10.06 -7.24 -20.12
C ALA A 88 10.36 -8.64 -19.58
N GLY A 89 9.94 -8.92 -18.34
CA GLY A 89 10.08 -10.24 -17.72
C GLY A 89 8.73 -10.84 -17.31
N ILE A 90 8.48 -12.10 -17.65
CA ILE A 90 7.31 -12.87 -17.22
C ILE A 90 7.77 -14.13 -16.47
N GLY A 91 7.40 -14.26 -15.19
CA GLY A 91 7.68 -15.45 -14.39
C GLY A 91 6.40 -16.08 -13.86
N ASN A 92 6.12 -17.33 -14.23
CA ASN A 92 4.97 -18.08 -13.75
C ASN A 92 5.44 -19.23 -12.86
N GLY A 93 5.11 -19.19 -11.57
CA GLY A 93 5.31 -20.32 -10.66
C GLY A 93 4.54 -21.54 -11.15
N GLY A 94 5.14 -22.73 -10.97
CA GLY A 94 4.45 -23.98 -11.28
C GLY A 94 3.45 -24.34 -10.18
N ASN A 95 2.43 -25.12 -10.50
CA ASN A 95 1.49 -25.61 -9.49
C ASN A 95 2.14 -26.66 -8.59
N GLY A 96 1.75 -26.69 -7.32
CA GLY A 96 2.14 -27.74 -6.40
C GLY A 96 1.56 -29.11 -6.76
N GLY A 97 2.28 -30.17 -6.39
CA GLY A 97 1.87 -31.55 -6.61
C GLY A 97 0.67 -31.94 -5.74
N ASN A 98 -0.26 -32.69 -6.32
CA ASN A 98 -1.40 -33.23 -5.60
C ASN A 98 -0.98 -34.44 -4.77
N GLY A 99 -1.43 -34.50 -3.52
CA GLY A 99 -1.30 -35.67 -2.68
C GLY A 99 -2.05 -36.86 -3.27
N ASN A 100 -1.48 -38.06 -3.16
CA ASN A 100 -2.19 -39.29 -3.48
C ASN A 100 -3.27 -39.56 -2.43
N THR A 101 -4.43 -40.05 -2.84
CA THR A 101 -5.48 -40.47 -1.91
C THR A 101 -5.08 -41.71 -1.12
N ASP A 102 -4.25 -42.59 -1.66
CA ASP A 102 -4.00 -43.91 -1.04
C ASP A 102 -2.77 -43.97 -0.13
N THR A 103 -1.86 -43.01 -0.25
CA THR A 103 -0.63 -42.96 0.53
C THR A 103 -0.56 -41.61 1.23
N SER A 104 -0.10 -41.57 2.48
CA SER A 104 0.10 -40.33 3.28
C SER A 104 1.20 -39.40 2.72
N THR A 105 1.42 -39.41 1.41
CA THR A 105 2.35 -38.56 0.68
C THR A 105 1.82 -37.13 0.69
N GLY A 106 2.68 -36.20 1.12
CA GLY A 106 2.34 -34.79 1.25
C GLY A 106 1.89 -34.13 -0.04
N LYS A 107 1.30 -32.95 0.12
CA LYS A 107 0.99 -31.97 -0.93
C LYS A 107 2.21 -31.08 -1.19
N GLY A 108 2.28 -30.43 -2.36
CA GLY A 108 3.24 -29.36 -2.62
C GLY A 108 2.55 -28.00 -2.68
N ASN A 109 3.21 -26.93 -2.23
CA ASN A 109 2.71 -25.56 -2.42
C ASN A 109 2.95 -25.09 -3.85
N GLY A 110 2.30 -23.99 -4.21
CA GLY A 110 2.55 -23.28 -5.44
C GLY A 110 3.97 -22.72 -5.52
N GLY A 111 4.56 -22.78 -6.71
CA GLY A 111 5.87 -22.20 -7.00
C GLY A 111 5.84 -20.68 -7.03
N THR A 112 7.01 -20.07 -6.94
CA THR A 112 7.18 -18.61 -7.04
C THR A 112 7.35 -18.19 -8.50
N GLY A 113 6.62 -17.16 -8.94
CA GLY A 113 6.83 -16.51 -10.23
C GLY A 113 7.34 -15.09 -10.07
N THR A 114 8.50 -14.79 -10.65
CA THR A 114 9.09 -13.46 -10.65
C THR A 114 9.27 -12.94 -12.07
N GLY A 115 8.66 -11.80 -12.41
CA GLY A 115 8.82 -11.21 -13.73
C GLY A 115 10.27 -10.85 -13.99
N MET A 116 10.84 -9.99 -13.15
CA MET A 116 12.22 -9.56 -13.21
C MET A 116 12.88 -9.61 -11.83
N SER A 117 14.02 -10.29 -11.72
CA SER A 117 14.88 -10.30 -10.54
C SER A 117 16.20 -9.61 -10.88
N ASN A 118 16.39 -8.38 -10.39
CA ASN A 118 17.61 -7.62 -10.55
C ASN A 118 18.41 -7.61 -9.24
N SER A 119 19.62 -8.16 -9.26
CA SER A 119 20.55 -8.11 -8.12
C SER A 119 21.87 -7.41 -8.47
N SER A 120 21.93 -6.72 -9.61
CA SER A 120 23.13 -6.03 -10.06
C SER A 120 22.77 -4.73 -10.77
N LYS A 121 22.88 -4.60 -12.09
CA LYS A 121 22.62 -3.32 -12.79
C LYS A 121 21.69 -3.47 -14.00
N ILE A 122 20.64 -2.66 -14.03
CA ILE A 122 19.80 -2.39 -15.21
C ILE A 122 19.84 -0.89 -15.49
N ASN A 123 20.08 -0.53 -16.75
CA ASN A 123 20.03 0.83 -17.25
C ASN A 123 19.23 0.85 -18.56
N ALA A 124 18.10 1.55 -18.62
CA ALA A 124 17.36 1.66 -19.88
C ALA A 124 18.02 2.69 -20.82
N GLY A 125 18.40 3.84 -20.28
CA GLY A 125 19.35 4.77 -20.88
C GLY A 125 18.75 6.14 -21.16
N ASN A 126 18.46 6.48 -22.42
CA ASN A 126 17.88 7.79 -22.75
C ASN A 126 16.69 7.66 -23.69
N ARG A 127 15.80 8.64 -23.59
CA ARG A 127 14.44 8.74 -24.12
C ARG A 127 13.50 7.78 -23.39
N ASN A 128 12.22 7.82 -23.79
CA ASN A 128 11.13 7.15 -23.12
C ASN A 128 11.25 5.62 -23.21
N ASP A 129 11.66 5.02 -22.10
CA ASP A 129 11.87 3.60 -21.94
C ASP A 129 10.76 2.93 -21.13
N THR A 130 10.66 1.60 -21.25
CA THR A 130 9.73 0.81 -20.46
C THR A 130 10.40 -0.41 -19.86
N ILE A 131 10.34 -0.53 -18.54
CA ILE A 131 10.75 -1.71 -17.78
C ILE A 131 9.49 -2.33 -17.19
N SER A 132 9.21 -3.59 -17.52
CA SER A 132 8.04 -4.30 -17.01
C SER A 132 8.38 -5.69 -16.49
N GLY A 133 7.77 -6.04 -15.36
CA GLY A 133 7.85 -7.37 -14.78
C GLY A 133 6.47 -7.89 -14.38
N THR A 134 6.14 -9.10 -14.79
CA THR A 134 4.92 -9.82 -14.37
C THR A 134 5.29 -11.13 -13.70
N GLY A 135 4.93 -11.27 -12.42
CA GLY A 135 5.11 -12.50 -11.65
C GLY A 135 3.79 -13.08 -11.19
N THR A 136 3.55 -14.35 -11.48
CA THR A 136 2.35 -15.09 -11.05
C THR A 136 2.79 -16.28 -10.21
N GLY A 137 2.28 -16.43 -8.99
CA GLY A 137 2.45 -17.65 -8.21
C GLY A 137 1.82 -18.86 -8.91
N GLY A 138 2.20 -20.08 -8.50
CA GLY A 138 1.46 -21.28 -8.89
C GLY A 138 0.37 -21.62 -7.87
N ASN A 139 -0.57 -22.48 -8.24
CA ASN A 139 -1.59 -22.97 -7.31
C ASN A 139 -1.01 -23.93 -6.28
N GLY A 140 -1.59 -23.97 -5.08
CA GLY A 140 -1.33 -25.03 -4.12
C GLY A 140 -1.87 -26.39 -4.58
N GLY A 141 -1.19 -27.47 -4.24
CA GLY A 141 -1.62 -28.83 -4.53
C GLY A 141 -2.76 -29.31 -3.64
N PHE A 142 -3.57 -30.23 -4.17
CA PHE A 142 -4.70 -30.83 -3.46
C PHE A 142 -4.25 -31.82 -2.37
N GLY A 143 -4.90 -31.77 -1.20
CA GLY A 143 -4.75 -32.75 -0.13
C GLY A 143 -5.64 -33.98 -0.34
N GLY A 144 -5.10 -35.19 -0.11
CA GLY A 144 -5.86 -36.44 -0.21
C GLY A 144 -6.77 -36.70 1.00
N PHE A 145 -7.96 -37.23 0.75
CA PHE A 145 -8.88 -37.75 1.77
C PHE A 145 -8.70 -39.27 1.91
N SER A 146 -8.00 -39.73 2.94
CA SER A 146 -7.96 -41.16 3.28
C SER A 146 -8.02 -41.40 4.79
N GLY A 147 -8.95 -42.27 5.19
CA GLY A 147 -8.97 -42.90 6.51
C GLY A 147 -9.27 -42.01 7.72
N GLY A 148 -9.79 -40.79 7.54
CA GLY A 148 -10.14 -39.89 8.65
C GLY A 148 -9.01 -38.97 9.13
N ASN A 149 -7.79 -39.12 8.62
CA ASN A 149 -6.64 -38.24 8.89
C ASN A 149 -6.24 -37.50 7.61
N GLY A 150 -7.18 -36.74 7.04
CA GLY A 150 -6.95 -36.05 5.76
C GLY A 150 -5.72 -35.16 5.82
N LEU A 151 -4.96 -35.12 4.72
CA LEU A 151 -3.90 -34.14 4.55
C LEU A 151 -4.57 -32.81 4.19
N GLY A 152 -4.14 -31.70 4.81
CA GLY A 152 -4.67 -30.39 4.45
C GLY A 152 -4.34 -30.00 3.00
N GLY A 153 -4.80 -28.87 2.50
CA GLY A 153 -4.48 -28.32 1.17
C GLY A 153 -3.26 -27.39 1.20
N ALA A 154 -2.48 -27.31 0.12
CA ALA A 154 -1.20 -26.59 0.13
C ALA A 154 -1.38 -25.09 -0.16
N ASN A 155 -0.42 -24.25 0.20
CA ASN A 155 -0.58 -22.81 -0.01
C ASN A 155 -0.36 -22.43 -1.48
N GLY A 156 -1.00 -21.35 -1.91
CA GLY A 156 -0.73 -20.70 -3.18
C GLY A 156 0.69 -20.13 -3.23
N GLY A 157 1.21 -19.98 -4.45
CA GLY A 157 2.55 -19.47 -4.71
C GLY A 157 2.64 -17.96 -4.67
N THR A 158 3.86 -17.43 -4.59
CA THR A 158 4.11 -15.99 -4.61
C THR A 158 4.32 -15.48 -6.03
N GLY A 159 3.66 -14.37 -6.39
CA GLY A 159 3.91 -13.63 -7.62
C GLY A 159 4.57 -12.29 -7.35
N THR A 160 5.73 -12.03 -7.97
CA THR A 160 6.44 -10.75 -7.87
C THR A 160 6.71 -10.16 -9.25
N GLY A 161 6.23 -8.95 -9.52
CA GLY A 161 6.47 -8.28 -10.79
C GLY A 161 7.95 -7.97 -11.01
N ILE A 162 8.47 -7.03 -10.22
CA ILE A 162 9.89 -6.64 -10.23
C ILE A 162 10.46 -6.79 -8.82
N ALA A 163 11.52 -7.56 -8.68
CA ALA A 163 12.33 -7.67 -7.47
C ALA A 163 13.70 -7.02 -7.74
N ASN A 164 13.93 -5.83 -7.17
CA ASN A 164 15.16 -5.07 -7.30
C ASN A 164 15.93 -5.02 -5.98
N SER A 165 17.08 -5.68 -5.96
CA SER A 165 18.09 -5.60 -4.88
C SER A 165 19.41 -4.97 -5.36
N GLY A 166 19.51 -4.67 -6.65
CA GLY A 166 20.63 -3.97 -7.27
C GLY A 166 20.31 -2.51 -7.55
N SER A 167 20.84 -2.01 -8.67
CA SER A 167 20.54 -0.69 -9.25
C SER A 167 19.68 -0.87 -10.50
N LEU A 168 18.57 -0.16 -10.56
CA LEU A 168 17.69 -0.03 -11.71
C LEU A 168 17.54 1.47 -12.00
N ASN A 169 17.93 1.88 -13.20
CA ASN A 169 17.86 3.26 -13.66
C ASN A 169 17.21 3.30 -15.05
N THR A 170 16.20 4.15 -15.28
CA THR A 170 15.65 4.33 -16.64
C THR A 170 16.32 5.47 -17.40
N GLY A 171 16.68 6.56 -16.73
CA GLY A 171 17.67 7.52 -17.20
C GLY A 171 17.03 8.86 -17.55
N ASN A 172 17.21 9.37 -18.76
CA ASN A 172 16.51 10.61 -19.16
C ASN A 172 15.36 10.24 -20.09
N GLY A 173 14.18 10.83 -19.95
CA GLY A 173 13.03 10.52 -20.79
C GLY A 173 11.77 10.50 -19.96
N ASN A 174 10.62 10.29 -20.60
CA ASN A 174 9.40 9.99 -19.84
C ASN A 174 9.27 8.48 -19.79
N ASP A 175 9.81 7.89 -18.73
CA ASP A 175 10.03 6.47 -18.56
C ASP A 175 8.92 5.81 -17.75
N MET A 176 8.81 4.50 -17.93
CA MET A 176 7.79 3.70 -17.28
C MET A 176 8.37 2.44 -16.64
N ILE A 177 8.17 2.28 -15.33
CA ILE A 177 8.52 1.07 -14.57
C ILE A 177 7.23 0.43 -14.05
N VAL A 178 6.91 -0.78 -14.50
CA VAL A 178 5.66 -1.47 -14.15
C VAL A 178 5.93 -2.85 -13.58
N GLY A 179 5.60 -3.05 -12.32
CA GLY A 179 5.61 -4.37 -11.67
C GLY A 179 4.20 -4.88 -11.39
N THR A 180 3.87 -6.07 -11.87
CA THR A 180 2.62 -6.76 -11.56
C THR A 180 2.89 -8.10 -10.87
N GLY A 181 2.41 -8.27 -9.65
CA GLY A 181 2.54 -9.52 -8.89
C GLY A 181 1.20 -10.11 -8.50
N ALA A 182 0.94 -11.36 -8.85
CA ALA A 182 -0.28 -12.07 -8.46
C ALA A 182 0.07 -13.33 -7.66
N GLY A 183 -0.41 -13.39 -6.41
CA GLY A 183 -0.53 -14.66 -5.69
C GLY A 183 -1.61 -15.52 -6.34
N ASP A 184 -1.48 -16.84 -6.23
CA ASP A 184 -2.45 -17.77 -6.81
C ASP A 184 -3.22 -18.54 -5.72
N ILE A 185 -4.14 -19.41 -6.13
CA ILE A 185 -5.10 -20.04 -5.22
C ILE A 185 -4.40 -21.08 -4.33
N GLY A 186 -4.80 -21.14 -3.06
CA GLY A 186 -4.51 -22.27 -2.20
C GLY A 186 -5.09 -23.58 -2.77
N GLY A 187 -4.48 -24.70 -2.43
CA GLY A 187 -4.97 -26.04 -2.73
C GLY A 187 -6.06 -26.44 -1.75
N THR A 188 -7.08 -27.15 -2.22
CA THR A 188 -8.12 -27.70 -1.34
C THR A 188 -7.62 -28.98 -0.68
N GLY A 189 -8.03 -29.24 0.56
CA GLY A 189 -7.67 -30.48 1.25
C GLY A 189 -8.72 -30.93 2.24
N GLY A 190 -8.37 -31.95 3.02
CA GLY A 190 -9.22 -32.47 4.08
C GLY A 190 -9.41 -31.46 5.21
N PRO A 191 -8.88 -31.73 6.42
CA PRO A 191 -9.25 -30.97 7.60
C PRO A 191 -8.83 -29.50 7.57
N SER A 192 -7.89 -29.13 6.70
CA SER A 192 -7.47 -27.75 6.45
C SER A 192 -7.27 -27.52 4.96
N SER A 193 -7.56 -26.32 4.49
CA SER A 193 -7.20 -25.89 3.15
C SER A 193 -6.00 -24.97 3.18
N GLY A 194 -5.39 -24.78 2.01
CA GLY A 194 -4.23 -23.91 1.89
C GLY A 194 -4.64 -22.46 1.70
N ASP A 195 -3.78 -21.57 2.17
CA ASP A 195 -3.97 -20.13 2.05
C ASP A 195 -3.68 -19.66 0.62
N GLY A 196 -4.23 -18.51 0.28
CA GLY A 196 -3.92 -17.80 -0.94
C GLY A 196 -2.46 -17.33 -1.00
N GLY A 197 -1.91 -17.30 -2.19
CA GLY A 197 -0.54 -16.85 -2.45
C GLY A 197 -0.33 -15.35 -2.25
N ILE A 198 0.92 -14.93 -2.19
CA ILE A 198 1.29 -13.52 -1.98
C ILE A 198 1.49 -12.81 -3.34
N GLY A 199 0.94 -11.61 -3.50
CA GLY A 199 1.20 -10.73 -4.65
C GLY A 199 2.09 -9.53 -4.28
N ILE A 200 3.12 -9.26 -5.08
CA ILE A 200 3.97 -8.07 -4.93
C ILE A 200 4.23 -7.42 -6.29
N GLY A 201 3.82 -6.17 -6.49
CA GLY A 201 4.04 -5.46 -7.74
C GLY A 201 5.53 -5.18 -7.95
N ILE A 202 6.08 -4.29 -7.12
CA ILE A 202 7.50 -3.94 -7.09
C ILE A 202 8.04 -4.16 -5.67
N ALA A 203 9.09 -4.95 -5.54
CA ALA A 203 9.89 -5.08 -4.33
C ALA A 203 11.26 -4.44 -4.54
N ASN A 204 11.50 -3.30 -3.91
CA ASN A 204 12.77 -2.58 -3.98
C ASN A 204 13.50 -2.60 -2.64
N SER A 205 14.61 -3.31 -2.58
CA SER A 205 15.58 -3.27 -1.47
C SER A 205 16.93 -2.68 -1.87
N GLY A 206 17.13 -2.40 -3.16
CA GLY A 206 18.31 -1.74 -3.70
C GLY A 206 18.07 -0.25 -4.01
N SER A 207 18.51 0.19 -5.18
CA SER A 207 18.28 1.53 -5.72
C SER A 207 17.44 1.42 -6.99
N LEU A 208 16.32 2.13 -7.02
CA LEU A 208 15.44 2.32 -8.16
C LEU A 208 15.34 3.82 -8.40
N ASN A 209 15.72 4.28 -9.58
CA ASN A 209 15.67 5.69 -9.98
C ASN A 209 15.05 5.78 -11.38
N SER A 210 13.97 6.53 -11.58
CA SER A 210 13.45 6.73 -12.93
C SER A 210 14.23 7.80 -13.71
N GLY A 211 14.68 8.86 -13.05
CA GLY A 211 15.69 9.78 -13.57
C GLY A 211 15.11 11.13 -13.98
N ASP A 212 15.52 11.70 -15.11
CA ASP A 212 15.03 13.02 -15.52
C ASP A 212 13.89 12.88 -16.54
N GLY A 213 12.72 13.46 -16.26
CA GLY A 213 11.59 13.56 -17.16
C GLY A 213 10.25 13.45 -16.43
N GLU A 214 9.16 13.22 -17.16
CA GLU A 214 7.87 12.93 -16.50
C GLU A 214 7.69 11.41 -16.42
N ASP A 215 8.18 10.81 -15.33
CA ASP A 215 8.30 9.38 -15.17
C ASP A 215 7.10 8.74 -14.45
N THR A 216 6.96 7.43 -14.60
CA THR A 216 5.88 6.66 -13.98
C THR A 216 6.37 5.33 -13.43
N ILE A 217 6.23 5.15 -12.11
CA ILE A 217 6.52 3.92 -11.39
C ILE A 217 5.21 3.34 -10.86
N VAL A 218 4.80 2.16 -11.34
CA VAL A 218 3.55 1.50 -10.94
C VAL A 218 3.80 0.09 -10.43
N GLY A 219 3.43 -0.17 -9.18
CA GLY A 219 3.37 -1.50 -8.61
C GLY A 219 1.93 -1.94 -8.39
N THR A 220 1.50 -3.02 -9.04
CA THR A 220 0.17 -3.63 -8.87
C THR A 220 0.30 -5.03 -8.28
N ALA A 221 -0.44 -5.32 -7.23
CA ALA A 221 -0.45 -6.62 -6.58
C ALA A 221 -1.86 -7.15 -6.31
N ILE A 222 -2.02 -8.47 -6.48
CA ILE A 222 -3.25 -9.20 -6.15
C ILE A 222 -2.87 -10.40 -5.27
N GLY A 223 -3.51 -10.52 -4.12
CA GLY A 223 -3.37 -11.66 -3.23
C GLY A 223 -4.17 -12.85 -3.76
N GLY A 224 -3.63 -14.05 -3.57
CA GLY A 224 -4.29 -15.29 -3.98
C GLY A 224 -5.53 -15.59 -3.14
N ILE A 225 -6.41 -16.42 -3.66
CA ILE A 225 -7.64 -16.80 -2.94
C ILE A 225 -7.34 -17.99 -2.02
N GLY A 226 -7.82 -17.94 -0.79
CA GLY A 226 -7.77 -19.07 0.14
C GLY A 226 -8.64 -20.23 -0.37
N ALA A 227 -8.14 -21.46 -0.25
CA ALA A 227 -8.88 -22.60 -0.80
C ALA A 227 -10.10 -22.96 0.05
N GLU A 228 -11.13 -23.47 -0.61
CA GLU A 228 -12.26 -24.10 0.06
C GLU A 228 -11.83 -25.41 0.76
N GLY A 229 -12.35 -25.74 1.95
CA GLY A 229 -11.97 -26.95 2.70
C GLY A 229 -13.03 -27.47 3.67
N PHE A 230 -12.80 -28.66 4.26
CA PHE A 230 -13.67 -29.22 5.30
C PHE A 230 -12.90 -29.92 6.45
N PRO A 231 -12.97 -29.42 7.70
CA PRO A 231 -13.80 -28.30 8.13
C PRO A 231 -13.23 -26.92 7.79
N ASN A 232 -11.91 -26.74 7.77
CA ASN A 232 -11.30 -25.41 7.65
C ASN A 232 -10.97 -25.01 6.21
N THR A 233 -11.27 -23.77 5.86
CA THR A 233 -10.83 -23.15 4.61
C THR A 233 -9.48 -22.44 4.81
N GLY A 234 -8.87 -22.00 3.71
CA GLY A 234 -7.66 -21.20 3.75
C GLY A 234 -7.96 -19.70 3.78
N ASP A 235 -7.01 -18.93 4.29
CA ASP A 235 -7.08 -17.47 4.33
C ASP A 235 -6.71 -16.86 2.97
N GLY A 236 -7.16 -15.64 2.73
CA GLY A 236 -6.80 -14.86 1.56
C GLY A 236 -5.34 -14.38 1.62
N GLY A 237 -4.69 -14.38 0.47
CA GLY A 237 -3.29 -13.97 0.35
C GLY A 237 -3.08 -12.47 0.52
N THR A 238 -1.89 -12.07 0.97
CA THR A 238 -1.49 -10.66 1.07
C THR A 238 -1.11 -10.08 -0.29
N ALA A 239 -1.36 -8.79 -0.49
CA ALA A 239 -0.95 -8.05 -1.68
C ALA A 239 -0.30 -6.71 -1.33
N THR A 240 0.86 -6.41 -1.93
CA THR A 240 1.49 -5.10 -1.81
C THR A 240 1.94 -4.55 -3.15
N GLY A 241 1.41 -3.38 -3.54
CA GLY A 241 1.73 -2.74 -4.80
C GLY A 241 3.21 -2.42 -4.92
N ILE A 242 3.72 -1.57 -4.03
CA ILE A 242 5.15 -1.23 -3.93
C ILE A 242 5.64 -1.51 -2.50
N VAL A 243 6.68 -2.34 -2.38
CA VAL A 243 7.45 -2.51 -1.14
C VAL A 243 8.79 -1.82 -1.34
N ASN A 244 9.07 -0.77 -0.57
CA ASN A 244 10.34 -0.07 -0.59
C ASN A 244 11.05 -0.19 0.76
N THR A 245 12.15 -0.93 0.78
CA THR A 245 13.09 -1.02 1.92
C THR A 245 14.45 -0.42 1.58
N GLY A 246 14.69 -0.06 0.32
CA GLY A 246 15.90 0.58 -0.19
C GLY A 246 15.68 2.05 -0.51
N SER A 247 16.21 2.49 -1.65
CA SER A 247 16.02 3.84 -2.20
C SER A 247 15.16 3.77 -3.47
N LEU A 248 14.04 4.48 -3.48
CA LEU A 248 13.19 4.68 -4.65
C LEU A 248 13.14 6.18 -4.91
N ASN A 249 13.55 6.62 -6.10
CA ASN A 249 13.54 8.02 -6.52
C ASN A 249 12.79 8.16 -7.85
N GLY A 250 11.81 9.08 -7.94
CA GLY A 250 11.21 9.47 -9.22
C GLY A 250 12.21 10.25 -10.06
N GLY A 251 12.86 11.24 -9.46
CA GLY A 251 14.00 11.94 -10.03
C GLY A 251 13.72 13.42 -10.25
N ASN A 252 13.87 13.96 -11.46
CA ASN A 252 13.50 15.35 -11.73
C ASN A 252 12.37 15.38 -12.76
N GLY A 253 11.31 16.14 -12.48
CA GLY A 253 10.23 16.38 -13.42
C GLY A 253 8.88 16.13 -12.76
N LYS A 254 7.85 15.78 -13.53
CA LYS A 254 6.52 15.53 -12.96
C LYS A 254 6.27 14.03 -12.87
N ASP A 255 6.73 13.46 -11.78
CA ASP A 255 6.79 12.02 -11.60
C ASP A 255 5.54 11.48 -10.92
N MET A 256 5.20 10.23 -11.28
CA MET A 256 4.11 9.49 -10.66
C MET A 256 4.62 8.20 -10.04
N ILE A 257 4.41 8.01 -8.75
CA ILE A 257 4.67 6.76 -8.03
C ILE A 257 3.34 6.21 -7.52
N ALA A 258 2.89 5.08 -8.08
CA ALA A 258 1.61 4.48 -7.75
C ALA A 258 1.73 3.03 -7.27
N GLY A 259 1.25 2.73 -6.07
CA GLY A 259 1.13 1.39 -5.53
C GLY A 259 -0.32 0.96 -5.35
N ILE A 260 -0.69 -0.20 -5.89
CA ILE A 260 -2.02 -0.80 -5.75
C ILE A 260 -1.87 -2.21 -5.18
N GLY A 261 -2.46 -2.48 -4.01
CA GLY A 261 -2.48 -3.82 -3.41
C GLY A 261 -3.90 -4.25 -3.07
N THR A 262 -4.35 -5.36 -3.66
CA THR A 262 -5.67 -5.97 -3.40
C THR A 262 -5.49 -7.32 -2.72
N GLY A 263 -5.82 -7.40 -1.43
CA GLY A 263 -5.79 -8.64 -0.67
C GLY A 263 -6.72 -9.71 -1.25
N GLY A 264 -6.31 -10.96 -1.11
CA GLY A 264 -7.06 -12.11 -1.60
C GLY A 264 -8.29 -12.42 -0.76
N MET A 265 -9.28 -13.10 -1.33
CA MET A 265 -10.46 -13.52 -0.58
C MET A 265 -10.14 -14.75 0.28
N GLY A 266 -10.75 -14.83 1.47
CA GLY A 266 -10.77 -16.07 2.25
C GLY A 266 -11.60 -17.16 1.55
N GLY A 267 -11.30 -18.42 1.83
CA GLY A 267 -12.04 -19.55 1.26
C GLY A 267 -13.42 -19.74 1.89
N ASP A 268 -14.39 -20.14 1.08
CA ASP A 268 -15.78 -20.43 1.50
C ASP A 268 -15.91 -21.88 2.01
N LYS A 269 -16.64 -22.09 3.13
CA LYS A 269 -17.20 -23.36 3.70
C LYS A 269 -17.42 -23.29 5.22
N PHE A 270 -17.60 -24.44 5.88
CA PHE A 270 -18.00 -24.64 7.28
C PHE A 270 -17.24 -23.78 8.31
N PHE A 271 -15.92 -23.65 8.16
CA PHE A 271 -15.10 -22.69 8.90
C PHE A 271 -14.41 -21.79 7.88
N PHE A 272 -14.31 -20.51 8.22
CA PHE A 272 -14.14 -19.44 7.24
C PHE A 272 -12.70 -18.96 7.16
N GLY A 273 -12.29 -18.58 5.95
CA GLY A 273 -11.01 -17.96 5.71
C GLY A 273 -11.13 -16.48 5.97
N GLU A 274 -10.13 -15.89 6.60
CA GLU A 274 -10.02 -14.44 6.70
C GLU A 274 -9.58 -13.87 5.34
N GLY A 275 -10.00 -12.64 5.05
CA GLY A 275 -9.56 -11.91 3.87
C GLY A 275 -8.12 -11.44 4.03
N GLY A 276 -7.36 -11.45 2.93
CA GLY A 276 -5.98 -11.01 2.89
C GLY A 276 -5.83 -9.49 3.03
N THR A 277 -4.66 -9.05 3.51
CA THR A 277 -4.34 -7.62 3.56
C THR A 277 -3.95 -7.08 2.19
N GLY A 278 -4.45 -5.89 1.85
CA GLY A 278 -4.02 -5.14 0.67
C GLY A 278 -3.34 -3.83 1.04
N THR A 279 -2.12 -3.62 0.56
CA THR A 279 -1.33 -2.41 0.80
C THR A 279 -0.91 -1.76 -0.52
N GLY A 280 -1.19 -0.48 -0.71
CA GLY A 280 -0.74 0.25 -1.89
C GLY A 280 0.78 0.40 -1.92
N ILE A 281 1.30 1.21 -1.00
CA ILE A 281 2.74 1.45 -0.82
C ILE A 281 3.14 1.11 0.61
N ALA A 282 4.13 0.26 0.79
CA ALA A 282 4.79 -0.03 2.06
C ALA A 282 6.23 0.50 2.00
N ASN A 283 6.48 1.64 2.66
CA ASN A 283 7.78 2.29 2.71
C ASN A 283 8.42 2.15 4.09
N SER A 284 9.62 1.58 4.11
CA SER A 284 10.51 1.52 5.27
C SER A 284 11.94 1.98 4.95
N GLY A 285 12.21 2.31 3.69
CA GLY A 285 13.46 2.89 3.23
C GLY A 285 13.33 4.40 2.99
N SER A 286 13.93 4.86 1.89
CA SER A 286 13.79 6.22 1.36
C SER A 286 12.98 6.18 0.08
N LEU A 287 11.83 6.86 0.08
CA LEU A 287 11.01 7.11 -1.11
C LEU A 287 11.05 8.61 -1.36
N ASN A 288 11.59 9.00 -2.51
CA ASN A 288 11.67 10.37 -2.97
C ASN A 288 10.89 10.51 -4.28
N ALA A 289 9.98 11.47 -4.38
CA ALA A 289 9.26 11.74 -5.61
C ALA A 289 10.13 12.48 -6.62
N GLY A 290 10.90 13.48 -6.19
CA GLY A 290 11.72 14.29 -7.05
C GLY A 290 11.58 15.77 -6.75
N ASN A 291 12.00 16.63 -7.67
CA ASN A 291 11.58 18.04 -7.67
C ASN A 291 10.53 18.26 -8.76
N GLU A 292 9.77 19.36 -8.63
CA GLU A 292 8.76 19.92 -9.52
C GLU A 292 7.31 19.66 -9.14
N LYS A 293 6.63 18.66 -9.68
CA LYS A 293 5.21 18.45 -9.36
C LYS A 293 4.92 16.98 -9.46
N ASP A 294 5.03 16.34 -8.31
CA ASP A 294 5.00 14.92 -8.22
C ASP A 294 3.71 14.41 -7.60
N THR A 295 3.42 13.14 -7.88
CA THR A 295 2.26 12.46 -7.31
C THR A 295 2.64 11.09 -6.78
N ILE A 296 2.46 10.90 -5.48
CA ILE A 296 2.54 9.60 -4.82
C ILE A 296 1.12 9.13 -4.51
N THR A 297 0.73 7.97 -5.02
CA THR A 297 -0.59 7.36 -4.76
C THR A 297 -0.45 5.94 -4.26
N GLY A 298 -0.97 5.66 -3.06
CA GLY A 298 -1.11 4.31 -2.53
C GLY A 298 -2.58 3.92 -2.38
N THR A 299 -3.00 2.82 -3.00
CA THR A 299 -4.34 2.24 -2.82
C THR A 299 -4.24 0.81 -2.28
N GLY A 300 -4.75 0.58 -1.07
CA GLY A 300 -4.83 -0.74 -0.46
C GLY A 300 -6.27 -1.18 -0.25
N THR A 301 -6.64 -2.33 -0.79
CA THR A 301 -7.97 -2.93 -0.60
C THR A 301 -7.82 -4.28 0.08
N GLY A 302 -8.38 -4.43 1.27
CA GLY A 302 -8.44 -5.71 1.95
C GLY A 302 -9.38 -6.69 1.25
N GLY A 303 -9.02 -7.97 1.29
CA GLY A 303 -9.84 -9.05 0.74
C GLY A 303 -11.06 -9.33 1.61
N ASN A 304 -12.10 -9.94 1.04
CA ASN A 304 -13.28 -10.31 1.82
C ASN A 304 -13.03 -11.61 2.58
N GLY A 305 -13.65 -11.76 3.75
CA GLY A 305 -13.72 -13.04 4.45
C GLY A 305 -14.65 -14.03 3.75
N GLY A 306 -14.40 -15.32 3.95
CA GLY A 306 -15.17 -16.42 3.36
C GLY A 306 -16.58 -16.55 3.96
N ALA A 307 -17.54 -16.98 3.13
CA ALA A 307 -18.94 -17.16 3.49
C ALA A 307 -19.30 -18.62 3.88
N SER A 308 -20.37 -18.77 4.65
CA SER A 308 -21.02 -20.04 5.01
C SER A 308 -22.25 -20.28 4.14
N ILE A 309 -22.43 -21.52 3.66
CA ILE A 309 -23.59 -21.89 2.84
C ILE A 309 -24.55 -22.84 3.56
N ASP A 310 -24.10 -23.58 4.57
CA ASP A 310 -24.83 -24.79 5.02
C ASP A 310 -25.69 -24.68 6.29
N GLY A 311 -25.66 -23.56 7.03
CA GLY A 311 -26.49 -23.45 8.24
C GLY A 311 -25.96 -24.22 9.45
N LEU A 312 -24.79 -24.89 9.35
CA LEU A 312 -24.38 -25.92 10.31
C LEU A 312 -23.44 -25.42 11.41
N THR A 313 -22.91 -24.20 11.30
CA THR A 313 -22.00 -23.63 12.30
C THR A 313 -22.61 -22.41 12.99
N GLU A 314 -22.44 -22.35 14.30
CA GLU A 314 -22.83 -21.19 15.14
C GLU A 314 -21.79 -20.04 15.08
N SER A 315 -20.84 -20.09 14.13
CA SER A 315 -19.78 -19.08 13.99
C SER A 315 -20.17 -17.98 13.01
N ALA A 316 -19.77 -16.74 13.31
CA ALA A 316 -19.81 -15.64 12.34
C ALA A 316 -18.83 -15.92 11.18
N GLY A 317 -19.11 -15.36 10.00
CA GLY A 317 -18.31 -15.55 8.79
C GLY A 317 -16.85 -15.08 8.94
N GLY A 318 -16.03 -15.34 7.93
CA GLY A 318 -14.60 -14.97 7.95
C GLY A 318 -14.42 -13.46 8.08
N LYS A 319 -13.33 -13.01 8.69
CA LYS A 319 -13.06 -11.58 8.81
C LYS A 319 -12.64 -10.99 7.47
N GLY A 320 -13.00 -9.74 7.21
CA GLY A 320 -12.43 -8.97 6.12
C GLY A 320 -10.97 -8.58 6.40
N GLY A 321 -10.16 -8.54 5.36
CA GLY A 321 -8.76 -8.14 5.44
C GLY A 321 -8.58 -6.62 5.53
N THR A 322 -7.43 -6.18 6.01
CA THR A 322 -7.09 -4.75 6.13
C THR A 322 -6.72 -4.14 4.78
N GLY A 323 -7.16 -2.90 4.52
CA GLY A 323 -6.74 -2.10 3.38
C GLY A 323 -5.95 -0.86 3.81
N ILE A 324 -4.70 -0.74 3.37
CA ILE A 324 -3.81 0.39 3.70
C ILE A 324 -3.33 1.07 2.42
N GLY A 325 -3.63 2.36 2.23
CA GLY A 325 -3.14 3.11 1.08
C GLY A 325 -1.63 3.24 1.08
N ILE A 326 -1.10 3.98 2.05
CA ILE A 326 0.34 4.18 2.27
C ILE A 326 0.68 3.81 3.71
N ALA A 327 1.58 2.85 3.89
CA ALA A 327 2.21 2.51 5.16
C ALA A 327 3.65 3.04 5.17
N ASN A 328 3.95 4.03 6.01
CA ASN A 328 5.26 4.66 6.12
C ASN A 328 5.88 4.42 7.50
N THR A 329 7.09 3.86 7.48
CA THR A 329 7.98 3.64 8.63
C THR A 329 9.38 4.19 8.39
N GLY A 330 9.63 4.72 7.18
CA GLY A 330 10.90 5.33 6.77
C GLY A 330 10.73 6.79 6.36
N LYS A 331 11.51 7.23 5.37
CA LYS A 331 11.42 8.58 4.80
C LYS A 331 10.58 8.56 3.52
N LEU A 332 9.54 9.38 3.47
CA LEU A 332 8.78 9.71 2.26
C LEU A 332 8.94 11.22 2.04
N ASP A 333 9.50 11.59 0.90
CA ASP A 333 9.86 12.97 0.59
C ASP A 333 9.41 13.32 -0.83
N THR A 334 8.87 14.52 -1.04
CA THR A 334 8.58 15.05 -2.39
C THR A 334 9.48 16.21 -2.79
N GLU A 335 10.52 16.51 -1.99
CA GLU A 335 11.42 17.67 -2.19
C GLU A 335 10.65 18.98 -2.49
N ASN A 336 11.09 19.77 -3.47
CA ASN A 336 10.46 21.05 -3.79
C ASN A 336 9.49 20.86 -4.94
N GLY A 337 8.26 21.33 -4.80
CA GLY A 337 7.25 21.14 -5.82
C GLY A 337 5.85 21.54 -5.39
N GLU A 338 4.89 21.52 -6.31
CA GLU A 338 3.46 21.50 -5.91
C GLU A 338 2.98 20.06 -5.91
N ASP A 339 3.29 19.33 -4.85
CA ASP A 339 3.22 17.88 -4.82
C ASP A 339 1.90 17.35 -4.28
N THR A 340 1.66 16.07 -4.53
CA THR A 340 0.45 15.41 -4.09
C THR A 340 0.72 14.01 -3.57
N ILE A 341 0.37 13.77 -2.30
CA ILE A 341 0.41 12.46 -1.66
C ILE A 341 -1.03 12.00 -1.38
N ILE A 342 -1.42 10.85 -1.90
CA ILE A 342 -2.76 10.26 -1.73
C ILE A 342 -2.63 8.84 -1.21
N GLY A 343 -3.19 8.58 -0.03
CA GLY A 343 -3.36 7.23 0.50
C GLY A 343 -4.84 6.88 0.61
N THR A 344 -5.26 5.79 -0.05
CA THR A 344 -6.63 5.26 0.02
C THR A 344 -6.61 3.84 0.57
N GLY A 345 -7.25 3.62 1.73
CA GLY A 345 -7.38 2.32 2.36
C GLY A 345 -8.82 1.85 2.42
N ILE A 346 -9.12 0.67 1.89
CA ILE A 346 -10.46 0.09 1.86
C ILE A 346 -10.44 -1.24 2.61
N GLY A 347 -11.10 -1.29 3.77
CA GLY A 347 -11.27 -2.51 4.54
C GLY A 347 -12.11 -3.54 3.79
N GLY A 348 -11.69 -4.80 3.84
CA GLY A 348 -12.43 -5.93 3.28
C GLY A 348 -13.72 -6.20 4.05
N LYS A 349 -14.70 -6.79 3.39
CA LYS A 349 -15.97 -7.16 4.05
C LYS A 349 -15.82 -8.47 4.81
N GLY A 350 -16.52 -8.58 5.93
CA GLY A 350 -16.71 -9.86 6.60
C GLY A 350 -17.58 -10.80 5.76
N GLY A 351 -17.31 -12.09 5.86
CA GLY A 351 -18.10 -13.14 5.24
C GLY A 351 -19.47 -13.28 5.90
N ILE A 352 -20.45 -13.84 5.18
CA ILE A 352 -21.82 -14.04 5.68
C ILE A 352 -21.96 -15.46 6.22
N ALA A 353 -22.45 -15.62 7.45
CA ALA A 353 -22.76 -16.92 8.05
C ALA A 353 -24.12 -16.90 8.81
N PRO A 354 -24.70 -18.08 9.13
CA PRO A 354 -25.97 -18.17 9.86
C PRO A 354 -25.98 -17.43 11.20
N ALA A 355 -24.85 -17.42 11.90
CA ALA A 355 -24.70 -16.74 13.19
C ALA A 355 -24.42 -15.24 13.05
N GLY A 356 -24.16 -14.74 11.84
CA GLY A 356 -23.90 -13.33 11.58
C GLY A 356 -22.87 -13.07 10.49
N ILE A 357 -22.63 -11.79 10.24
CA ILE A 357 -21.58 -11.31 9.33
C ILE A 357 -20.27 -11.27 10.13
N GLY A 358 -19.17 -11.73 9.55
CA GLY A 358 -17.83 -11.63 10.11
C GLY A 358 -17.41 -10.18 10.34
N ASP A 359 -16.37 -9.99 11.14
CA ASP A 359 -15.79 -8.66 11.35
C ASP A 359 -15.27 -8.12 10.01
N VAL A 360 -15.32 -6.81 9.84
CA VAL A 360 -14.80 -6.17 8.64
C VAL A 360 -13.39 -5.66 8.87
N GLY A 361 -12.62 -5.61 7.78
CA GLY A 361 -11.25 -5.15 7.84
C GLY A 361 -11.15 -3.65 8.06
N THR A 362 -10.02 -3.20 8.59
CA THR A 362 -9.76 -1.77 8.78
C THR A 362 -9.39 -1.12 7.44
N GLY A 363 -9.91 0.09 7.19
CA GLY A 363 -9.48 0.94 6.07
C GLY A 363 -8.61 2.08 6.57
N THR A 364 -7.36 2.19 6.10
CA THR A 364 -6.45 3.26 6.49
C THR A 364 -5.85 3.94 5.27
N GLY A 365 -6.12 5.23 5.08
CA GLY A 365 -5.58 5.99 3.96
C GLY A 365 -4.06 6.09 4.01
N ILE A 366 -3.55 6.82 5.00
CA ILE A 366 -2.12 6.96 5.28
C ILE A 366 -1.84 6.50 6.71
N GLN A 367 -0.85 5.65 6.90
CA GLN A 367 -0.32 5.24 8.20
C GLN A 367 1.15 5.65 8.28
N ASN A 368 1.44 6.73 9.00
CA ASN A 368 2.78 7.18 9.31
C ASN A 368 3.13 6.80 10.75
N THR A 369 3.93 5.75 10.90
CA THR A 369 4.30 5.24 12.22
C THR A 369 5.34 6.12 12.91
N LYS A 370 5.65 5.82 14.18
CA LYS A 370 6.56 6.61 15.02
C LYS A 370 7.94 6.92 14.41
N ASP A 371 8.48 5.98 13.63
CA ASP A 371 9.80 6.14 12.99
C ASP A 371 9.68 6.75 11.58
N GLY A 372 8.45 6.93 11.09
CA GLY A 372 8.13 7.46 9.77
C GLY A 372 8.18 8.99 9.72
N THR A 373 8.72 9.51 8.62
CA THR A 373 8.69 10.94 8.28
C THR A 373 8.12 11.14 6.88
N ILE A 374 7.19 12.09 6.74
CA ILE A 374 6.65 12.58 5.47
C ILE A 374 7.01 14.06 5.34
N THR A 375 7.67 14.44 4.23
CA THR A 375 8.07 15.82 3.94
C THR A 375 7.69 16.25 2.52
N THR A 376 7.32 17.52 2.34
CA THR A 376 7.04 18.13 1.01
C THR A 376 7.76 19.46 0.74
N GLU A 377 8.69 19.83 1.64
CA GLU A 377 9.59 21.01 1.57
C GLU A 377 9.01 22.36 1.09
N TRP A 378 8.96 22.65 -0.22
CA TRP A 378 8.55 23.95 -0.75
C TRP A 378 7.53 23.81 -1.86
N GLY A 379 6.38 24.46 -1.70
CA GLY A 379 5.36 24.68 -2.71
C GLY A 379 3.96 24.51 -2.11
N ASN A 380 2.92 24.48 -2.93
CA ASN A 380 1.55 24.36 -2.41
C ASN A 380 1.15 22.89 -2.45
N ASP A 381 1.48 22.16 -1.39
CA ASP A 381 1.40 20.71 -1.38
C ASP A 381 0.04 20.19 -0.94
N LYS A 382 -0.25 18.94 -1.30
CA LYS A 382 -1.47 18.26 -0.92
C LYS A 382 -1.20 16.88 -0.36
N ILE A 383 -1.59 16.65 0.88
CA ILE A 383 -1.62 15.33 1.50
C ILE A 383 -3.07 14.93 1.76
N THR A 384 -3.49 13.77 1.25
CA THR A 384 -4.85 13.25 1.45
C THR A 384 -4.81 11.79 1.88
N GLY A 385 -5.35 11.50 3.06
CA GLY A 385 -5.61 10.14 3.52
C GLY A 385 -7.11 9.86 3.56
N ASP A 386 -7.57 8.87 2.80
CA ASP A 386 -8.95 8.40 2.73
C ASP A 386 -9.07 6.96 3.22
N GLY A 387 -9.65 6.78 4.42
CA GLY A 387 -9.92 5.47 5.01
C GLY A 387 -11.39 5.09 4.89
N ASN A 388 -11.69 3.93 4.34
CA ASN A 388 -13.05 3.45 4.16
C ASN A 388 -13.19 2.03 4.70
N SER A 389 -14.18 1.79 5.55
CA SER A 389 -14.52 0.43 6.00
C SER A 389 -16.02 0.25 6.16
N SER A 390 -16.58 -0.77 5.51
CA SER A 390 -18.02 -1.02 5.48
C SER A 390 -18.38 -2.36 6.13
N GLY A 391 -19.09 -2.31 7.25
CA GLY A 391 -19.76 -3.40 7.95
C GLY A 391 -20.00 -3.07 9.42
N THR A 392 -20.28 -4.07 10.25
CA THR A 392 -20.54 -3.88 11.69
C THR A 392 -19.24 -3.63 12.45
N ASN A 393 -19.23 -2.67 13.37
CA ASN A 393 -18.06 -2.27 14.17
C ASN A 393 -16.84 -1.93 13.30
N SER A 394 -17.07 -1.36 12.11
CA SER A 394 -16.00 -1.09 11.15
C SER A 394 -15.05 -0.02 11.64
N THR A 395 -13.76 -0.11 11.32
CA THR A 395 -12.78 0.92 11.72
C THR A 395 -12.17 1.55 10.48
N ALA A 396 -12.16 2.88 10.44
CA ALA A 396 -11.60 3.65 9.35
C ALA A 396 -10.76 4.84 9.85
N TYR A 397 -9.60 5.03 9.24
CA TYR A 397 -8.70 6.14 9.51
C TYR A 397 -8.29 6.82 8.21
N GLY A 398 -8.46 8.14 8.13
CA GLY A 398 -7.93 8.91 7.01
C GLY A 398 -6.41 8.93 7.06
N ILE A 399 -5.89 9.57 8.11
CA ILE A 399 -4.46 9.65 8.40
C ILE A 399 -4.24 9.17 9.84
N VAL A 400 -3.44 8.11 9.99
CA VAL A 400 -2.83 7.72 11.27
C VAL A 400 -1.41 8.27 11.30
N ASN A 401 -1.08 9.15 12.25
CA ASN A 401 0.24 9.74 12.38
C ASN A 401 0.75 9.62 13.81
N ASP A 402 1.71 8.71 14.00
CA ASP A 402 2.51 8.59 15.22
C ASP A 402 3.94 9.13 15.02
N GLY A 403 4.34 9.38 13.77
CA GLY A 403 5.62 9.96 13.37
C GLY A 403 5.56 11.47 13.14
N ILE A 404 6.25 11.92 12.09
CA ILE A 404 6.31 13.33 11.68
C ILE A 404 5.74 13.50 10.27
N ILE A 405 4.85 14.47 10.12
CA ILE A 405 4.46 15.05 8.83
C ILE A 405 4.86 16.52 8.85
N ASP A 406 5.62 16.97 7.87
CA ASP A 406 6.14 18.34 7.78
C ASP A 406 6.00 18.85 6.34
N THR A 407 5.04 19.74 6.08
CA THR A 407 4.76 20.22 4.71
C THR A 407 5.64 21.41 4.29
N GLY A 408 6.33 22.05 5.23
CA GLY A 408 7.41 22.99 4.91
C GLY A 408 6.95 24.42 4.59
N ASN A 409 7.13 24.89 3.37
CA ASN A 409 6.78 26.26 2.97
C ASN A 409 5.81 26.24 1.79
N GLY A 410 4.77 27.07 1.87
CA GLY A 410 3.78 27.29 0.85
C GLY A 410 2.38 27.21 1.45
N SER A 411 1.33 27.28 0.65
CA SER A 411 -0.04 27.19 1.17
C SER A 411 -0.54 25.76 1.05
N ASP A 412 -0.21 24.95 2.04
CA ASP A 412 -0.35 23.50 2.00
C ASP A 412 -1.74 23.04 2.38
N LYS A 413 -2.08 21.81 1.99
CA LYS A 413 -3.35 21.19 2.31
C LYS A 413 -3.20 19.75 2.77
N LEU A 414 -3.49 19.52 4.04
CA LEU A 414 -3.59 18.19 4.64
C LEU A 414 -5.06 17.84 4.91
N THR A 415 -5.53 16.74 4.32
CA THR A 415 -6.91 16.25 4.47
C THR A 415 -6.92 14.81 4.96
N GLY A 416 -7.48 14.60 6.15
CA GLY A 416 -7.81 13.28 6.66
C GLY A 416 -9.30 13.02 6.58
N GLN A 417 -9.71 11.99 5.84
CA GLN A 417 -11.10 11.58 5.69
C GLN A 417 -11.28 10.11 6.07
N ALA A 418 -12.27 9.83 6.91
CA ALA A 418 -12.64 8.47 7.25
C ALA A 418 -14.15 8.21 7.11
N THR A 419 -14.50 7.09 6.52
CA THR A 419 -15.89 6.60 6.44
C THR A 419 -15.99 5.20 7.05
N ALA A 420 -16.80 5.08 8.10
CA ALA A 420 -17.17 3.82 8.71
C ALA A 420 -18.70 3.63 8.65
N THR A 421 -19.17 2.40 8.87
CA THR A 421 -20.59 2.07 8.97
C THR A 421 -20.86 1.25 10.22
N ILE A 422 -22.14 1.17 10.59
CA ILE A 422 -22.82 0.35 11.58
C ILE A 422 -22.02 0.23 12.89
N GLY A 423 -22.11 1.25 13.74
CA GLY A 423 -21.53 1.21 15.10
C GLY A 423 -19.99 1.19 15.15
N GLY A 424 -19.34 1.48 14.03
CA GLY A 424 -17.90 1.56 13.87
C GLY A 424 -17.23 2.81 14.44
N THR A 425 -15.92 2.91 14.21
CA THR A 425 -15.06 4.04 14.57
C THR A 425 -14.48 4.68 13.31
N ALA A 426 -14.60 6.00 13.19
CA ALA A 426 -14.00 6.76 12.10
C ALA A 426 -13.26 7.98 12.66
N TYR A 427 -11.98 8.14 12.28
CA TYR A 427 -11.20 9.34 12.56
C TYR A 427 -10.56 9.86 11.28
N GLY A 428 -10.75 11.13 10.96
CA GLY A 428 -10.09 11.78 9.84
C GLY A 428 -8.58 11.81 10.07
N ILE A 429 -8.17 12.23 11.26
CA ILE A 429 -6.77 12.25 11.71
C ILE A 429 -6.69 11.57 13.08
N TYR A 430 -5.75 10.65 13.28
CA TYR A 430 -5.56 9.93 14.53
C TYR A 430 -4.08 9.71 14.82
N GLY A 431 -3.67 9.72 16.08
CA GLY A 431 -2.33 9.28 16.51
C GLY A 431 -1.71 10.17 17.57
N GLU A 432 -0.46 9.91 17.89
CA GLU A 432 0.32 10.61 18.92
C GLU A 432 1.50 11.44 18.34
N GLY A 433 1.58 11.52 17.01
CA GLY A 433 2.68 12.14 16.28
C GLY A 433 2.61 13.67 16.21
N ILE A 434 3.39 14.21 15.28
CA ILE A 434 3.50 15.65 15.01
C ILE A 434 3.13 15.94 13.56
N ILE A 435 2.30 16.96 13.34
CA ILE A 435 2.04 17.58 12.05
C ILE A 435 2.55 19.02 12.10
N LYS A 436 3.34 19.43 11.12
CA LYS A 436 3.81 20.81 10.92
C LYS A 436 3.47 21.28 9.51
N THR A 437 2.96 22.50 9.37
CA THR A 437 2.69 23.04 8.03
C THR A 437 3.64 24.18 7.62
N GLY A 438 4.19 24.90 8.60
CA GLY A 438 5.35 25.76 8.39
C GLY A 438 4.98 27.16 7.93
N ASN A 439 5.48 27.66 6.79
CA ASN A 439 5.17 29.05 6.37
C ASN A 439 4.17 29.07 5.21
N GLY A 440 3.05 29.77 5.35
CA GLY A 440 2.11 30.06 4.27
C GLY A 440 0.68 30.10 4.78
N ASN A 441 -0.34 29.95 3.93
CA ASN A 441 -1.73 29.89 4.43
C ASN A 441 -2.21 28.45 4.33
N ASP A 442 -1.95 27.69 5.37
CA ASP A 442 -2.10 26.24 5.38
C ASP A 442 -3.51 25.81 5.75
N GLN A 443 -3.88 24.60 5.31
CA GLN A 443 -5.19 24.01 5.56
C GLN A 443 -5.06 22.60 6.10
N ILE A 444 -5.56 22.38 7.31
CA ILE A 444 -5.76 21.05 7.86
C ILE A 444 -7.26 20.77 8.00
N ILE A 445 -7.72 19.70 7.37
CA ILE A 445 -9.13 19.30 7.39
C ILE A 445 -9.25 17.84 7.84
N ALA A 446 -9.90 17.61 8.98
CA ALA A 446 -10.23 16.28 9.48
C ALA A 446 -11.74 16.04 9.40
N THR A 447 -12.16 15.04 8.63
CA THR A 447 -13.56 14.64 8.47
C THR A 447 -13.77 13.18 8.83
N SER A 448 -14.91 12.88 9.43
CA SER A 448 -15.29 11.51 9.78
C SER A 448 -16.78 11.32 9.54
N ILE A 449 -17.14 10.23 8.88
CA ILE A 449 -18.51 9.87 8.54
C ILE A 449 -18.76 8.50 9.14
N LEU A 450 -19.81 8.39 9.95
CA LEU A 450 -20.30 7.14 10.48
C LEU A 450 -21.77 7.01 10.12
N ASP A 451 -22.14 5.93 9.43
CA ASP A 451 -23.52 5.67 9.01
C ASP A 451 -24.14 6.79 8.16
N GLY A 452 -23.32 7.40 7.30
CA GLY A 452 -23.72 8.53 6.46
C GLY A 452 -23.89 9.86 7.20
N VAL A 453 -23.60 9.90 8.50
CA VAL A 453 -23.65 11.11 9.34
C VAL A 453 -22.24 11.60 9.62
N GLN A 454 -22.00 12.88 9.34
CA GLN A 454 -20.73 13.53 9.71
C GLN A 454 -20.61 13.61 11.23
N GLN A 455 -19.49 13.13 11.75
CA GLN A 455 -19.21 13.11 13.18
C GLN A 455 -18.62 14.45 13.63
N LYS A 456 -18.90 14.80 14.89
CA LYS A 456 -18.37 16.03 15.51
C LYS A 456 -16.91 15.88 15.96
N VAL A 457 -16.52 14.67 16.34
CA VAL A 457 -15.15 14.34 16.75
C VAL A 457 -14.48 13.66 15.57
N THR A 458 -13.49 14.31 14.99
CA THR A 458 -12.79 13.88 13.77
C THR A 458 -11.30 13.69 13.95
N ILE A 459 -10.77 14.12 15.11
CA ILE A 459 -9.37 14.00 15.51
C ILE A 459 -9.26 13.12 16.77
N GLY A 460 -8.23 12.28 16.87
CA GLY A 460 -8.01 11.44 18.06
C GLY A 460 -6.53 11.12 18.32
N GLY A 461 -6.27 10.44 19.44
CA GLY A 461 -4.93 9.95 19.82
C GLY A 461 -4.08 10.95 20.61
N GLY A 462 -4.38 12.25 20.60
CA GLY A 462 -3.54 13.26 21.28
C GLY A 462 -2.46 13.84 20.39
N ILE A 463 -2.69 13.88 19.07
CA ILE A 463 -1.77 14.41 18.07
C ILE A 463 -1.39 15.87 18.33
N ASN A 464 -0.15 16.23 18.00
CA ASN A 464 0.34 17.60 18.07
C ASN A 464 0.34 18.23 16.66
N ILE A 465 -0.22 19.41 16.53
CA ILE A 465 -0.33 20.15 15.26
C ILE A 465 0.28 21.53 15.48
N ALA A 466 1.22 21.93 14.62
CA ALA A 466 1.78 23.28 14.59
C ALA A 466 1.57 23.85 13.18
N LEU A 467 0.75 24.89 13.06
CA LEU A 467 0.42 25.48 11.76
C LEU A 467 1.58 26.37 11.27
N GLY A 468 2.12 27.22 12.13
CA GLY A 468 3.39 27.89 11.85
C GLY A 468 3.17 29.37 11.59
N ALA A 469 3.51 29.89 10.41
CA ALA A 469 3.37 31.30 10.10
C ALA A 469 2.47 31.54 8.88
N GLY A 470 1.47 32.40 9.05
CA GLY A 470 0.59 32.90 8.00
C GLY A 470 -0.86 32.96 8.46
N ASN A 471 -1.83 32.78 7.56
CA ASN A 471 -3.25 32.80 7.95
C ASN A 471 -3.82 31.40 7.76
N ASP A 472 -3.58 30.56 8.75
CA ASP A 472 -3.82 29.14 8.67
C ASP A 472 -5.26 28.79 9.03
N TYR A 473 -5.68 27.61 8.59
CA TYR A 473 -7.04 27.13 8.76
C TYR A 473 -7.04 25.67 9.22
N LEU A 474 -7.55 25.44 10.42
CA LEU A 474 -7.82 24.11 10.94
C LEU A 474 -9.33 23.87 11.04
N LYS A 475 -9.82 22.80 10.39
CA LYS A 475 -11.17 22.28 10.56
C LYS A 475 -11.14 20.88 11.15
N GLY A 476 -11.68 20.76 12.36
CA GLY A 476 -11.79 19.49 13.07
C GLY A 476 -11.83 19.70 14.58
N PHE A 477 -12.23 18.66 15.31
CA PHE A 477 -12.25 18.68 16.77
C PHE A 477 -11.93 17.30 17.31
N GLY A 478 -11.23 17.23 18.45
CA GLY A 478 -10.86 15.97 19.08
C GLY A 478 -9.75 16.09 20.09
N ALA A 479 -9.20 14.95 20.51
CA ALA A 479 -8.06 14.89 21.41
C ALA A 479 -6.77 15.29 20.65
N ALA A 480 -6.37 16.55 20.78
CA ALA A 480 -5.18 17.10 20.14
C ALA A 480 -4.65 18.35 20.87
N THR A 481 -3.39 18.68 20.62
CA THR A 481 -2.77 19.97 20.94
C THR A 481 -2.46 20.69 19.63
N VAL A 482 -2.94 21.92 19.50
CA VAL A 482 -2.82 22.70 18.26
C VAL A 482 -2.23 24.07 18.56
N ASP A 483 -1.18 24.44 17.85
CA ASP A 483 -0.64 25.79 17.84
C ASP A 483 -0.88 26.42 16.47
N GLY A 484 -1.63 27.53 16.43
CA GLY A 484 -1.80 28.32 15.20
C GLY A 484 -0.51 29.04 14.80
N GLY A 485 0.28 29.47 15.78
CA GLY A 485 1.55 30.14 15.54
C GLY A 485 1.39 31.64 15.23
N ASP A 486 2.13 32.12 14.23
CA ASP A 486 2.25 33.53 13.88
C ASP A 486 1.32 33.91 12.71
N GLY A 487 0.25 34.65 13.00
CA GLY A 487 -0.51 35.37 11.97
C GLY A 487 -1.97 35.55 12.32
N PHE A 488 -2.89 35.26 11.38
CA PHE A 488 -4.33 35.35 11.63
C PHE A 488 -5.00 34.00 11.36
N ASP A 489 -4.99 33.15 12.37
CA ASP A 489 -5.37 31.76 12.22
C ASP A 489 -6.83 31.52 12.56
N THR A 490 -7.43 30.57 11.86
CA THR A 490 -8.84 30.23 11.98
C THR A 490 -9.03 28.79 12.44
N LEU A 491 -9.69 28.62 13.57
CA LEU A 491 -10.20 27.35 14.05
C LEU A 491 -11.68 27.20 13.69
N ASP A 492 -11.99 26.28 12.78
CA ASP A 492 -13.35 25.96 12.34
C ASP A 492 -13.92 24.76 13.11
N LEU A 493 -14.85 25.09 14.02
CA LEU A 493 -15.64 24.18 14.84
C LEU A 493 -17.12 24.19 14.40
N SER A 494 -17.39 24.41 13.11
CA SER A 494 -18.75 24.46 12.55
C SER A 494 -19.58 23.18 12.73
N ALA A 495 -19.00 22.10 13.26
CA ALA A 495 -19.72 20.91 13.72
C ALA A 495 -20.48 21.13 15.04
N PHE A 496 -20.22 22.24 15.75
CA PHE A 496 -20.80 22.57 17.05
C PHE A 496 -21.46 23.94 17.02
N ASN A 497 -22.60 24.07 17.71
CA ASN A 497 -23.04 25.37 18.20
C ASN A 497 -22.13 25.82 19.34
N ARG A 498 -21.93 27.13 19.53
CA ARG A 498 -21.03 27.63 20.58
C ARG A 498 -21.40 27.15 21.99
N SER A 499 -22.69 26.94 22.24
CA SER A 499 -23.23 26.49 23.54
C SER A 499 -22.93 25.02 23.87
N GLU A 500 -22.49 24.22 22.89
CA GLU A 500 -22.16 22.81 23.09
C GLU A 500 -20.75 22.60 23.63
N LEU A 501 -19.93 23.65 23.65
CA LEU A 501 -18.52 23.60 24.01
C LEU A 501 -18.23 24.44 25.25
N PHE A 502 -17.51 23.85 26.20
CA PHE A 502 -16.95 24.58 27.32
C PHE A 502 -15.56 25.10 26.94
N VAL A 503 -15.40 26.41 26.96
CA VAL A 503 -14.12 27.08 26.67
C VAL A 503 -13.55 27.63 27.98
N SER A 504 -12.29 27.32 28.26
CA SER A 504 -11.55 27.81 29.43
C SER A 504 -10.12 28.19 29.06
N GLY A 505 -9.39 28.81 29.99
CA GLY A 505 -8.01 29.24 29.76
C GLY A 505 -7.87 30.59 29.04
N VAL A 506 -8.95 31.11 28.45
CA VAL A 506 -8.95 32.40 27.74
C VAL A 506 -8.75 33.54 28.74
N ILE A 507 -7.54 34.11 28.79
CA ILE A 507 -7.21 35.29 29.60
C ILE A 507 -7.14 36.51 28.67
N SER A 508 -7.89 37.57 29.01
CA SER A 508 -7.85 38.84 28.29
C SER A 508 -6.41 39.35 28.15
N GLY A 509 -5.99 39.63 26.91
CA GLY A 509 -4.63 40.12 26.61
C GLY A 509 -3.56 39.03 26.50
N ASN A 510 -3.93 37.75 26.61
CA ASN A 510 -3.02 36.63 26.43
C ASN A 510 -3.60 35.60 25.45
N THR A 511 -3.14 35.63 24.20
CA THR A 511 -3.52 34.70 23.11
C THR A 511 -2.99 33.27 23.32
N LEU A 512 -2.29 33.02 24.42
CA LEU A 512 -1.41 31.87 24.50
C LEU A 512 -2.08 30.53 24.80
N ASN A 513 -3.26 30.42 25.40
CA ASN A 513 -3.82 29.10 25.74
C ASN A 513 -5.35 29.10 25.89
N ALA A 514 -6.05 28.27 25.12
CA ALA A 514 -7.44 27.91 25.35
C ALA A 514 -7.60 26.40 25.42
N THR A 515 -8.47 25.94 26.31
CA THR A 515 -8.89 24.54 26.42
C THR A 515 -10.36 24.46 26.06
N ILE A 516 -10.67 23.76 24.97
CA ILE A 516 -12.02 23.56 24.46
C ILE A 516 -12.42 22.12 24.80
N THR A 517 -13.49 22.00 25.58
CA THR A 517 -13.98 20.72 26.07
C THR A 517 -15.37 20.44 25.54
N PHE A 518 -15.54 19.24 24.98
CA PHE A 518 -16.84 18.66 24.67
C PHE A 518 -17.10 17.48 25.60
N ASN A 519 -18.24 17.49 26.29
CA ASN A 519 -18.65 16.38 27.13
C ASN A 519 -19.67 15.52 26.38
N SER A 520 -19.26 14.32 25.97
CA SER A 520 -20.14 13.34 25.36
C SER A 520 -20.37 12.19 26.34
N ASN A 521 -21.59 12.06 26.84
CA ASN A 521 -22.01 10.95 27.72
C ASN A 521 -21.09 10.73 28.94
N GLY A 522 -20.54 11.81 29.52
CA GLY A 522 -19.65 11.75 30.68
C GLY A 522 -18.17 11.66 30.35
N ASN A 523 -17.80 11.46 29.07
CA ASN A 523 -16.43 11.48 28.61
C ASN A 523 -16.06 12.87 28.09
N SER A 524 -15.02 13.45 28.69
CA SER A 524 -14.49 14.76 28.32
C SER A 524 -13.47 14.60 27.19
N ILE A 525 -13.79 15.15 26.01
CA ILE A 525 -12.86 15.25 24.89
C ILE A 525 -12.30 16.67 24.87
N ILE A 526 -10.97 16.77 24.86
CA ILE A 526 -10.26 18.02 25.08
C ILE A 526 -9.40 18.35 23.86
N LEU A 527 -9.64 19.53 23.30
CA LEU A 527 -8.76 20.18 22.33
C LEU A 527 -8.03 21.32 23.04
N SER A 528 -6.70 21.27 23.07
CA SER A 528 -5.87 22.36 23.59
C SER A 528 -5.37 23.19 22.41
N THR A 529 -5.58 24.51 22.46
CA THR A 529 -5.25 25.40 21.34
C THR A 529 -4.49 26.64 21.79
N THR A 530 -3.53 27.09 21.00
CA THR A 530 -2.78 28.34 21.16
C THR A 530 -2.74 29.10 19.82
N GLY A 531 -2.57 30.42 19.84
CA GLY A 531 -2.33 31.18 18.60
C GLY A 531 -3.47 31.21 17.58
N PHE A 532 -4.74 31.30 18.00
CA PHE A 532 -5.87 31.45 17.07
C PHE A 532 -6.59 32.78 17.28
N GLU A 533 -6.79 33.53 16.20
CA GLU A 533 -7.48 34.82 16.21
C GLU A 533 -8.98 34.66 15.97
N LYS A 534 -9.39 33.65 15.19
CA LYS A 534 -10.78 33.46 14.75
C LYS A 534 -11.30 32.06 15.04
N PHE A 535 -12.52 32.01 15.55
CA PHE A 535 -13.26 30.78 15.83
C PHE A 535 -14.57 30.80 15.06
N ILE A 536 -14.87 29.70 14.36
CA ILE A 536 -16.13 29.53 13.60
C ILE A 536 -16.93 28.40 14.26
N PHE A 537 -18.19 28.67 14.57
CA PHE A 537 -19.16 27.71 15.07
C PHE A 537 -20.32 27.62 14.07
N ALA A 538 -21.21 26.64 14.25
CA ALA A 538 -22.37 26.45 13.38
C ALA A 538 -23.33 27.64 13.38
N ASP A 539 -23.44 28.33 14.53
CA ASP A 539 -24.40 29.40 14.78
C ASP A 539 -23.77 30.80 14.85
N SER A 540 -22.43 30.90 14.84
CA SER A 540 -21.73 32.13 15.19
C SER A 540 -20.24 32.12 14.81
N SER A 541 -19.59 33.28 14.86
CA SER A 541 -18.13 33.40 14.76
C SER A 541 -17.64 34.44 15.76
N PHE A 542 -16.49 34.16 16.38
CA PHE A 542 -15.89 35.00 17.41
C PHE A 542 -14.42 35.27 17.07
N CYS A 543 -13.94 36.43 17.51
CA CYS A 543 -12.50 36.66 17.63
C CYS A 543 -12.06 36.17 19.01
N TYR A 544 -10.77 35.88 19.21
CA TYR A 544 -10.25 35.43 20.51
C TYR A 544 -10.67 36.32 21.68
N SER A 545 -10.59 37.65 21.50
CA SER A 545 -10.96 38.65 22.52
C SER A 545 -12.43 38.59 22.94
N SER A 546 -13.31 38.00 22.14
CA SER A 546 -14.73 37.81 22.43
C SER A 546 -15.12 36.36 22.67
N LEU A 547 -14.17 35.41 22.64
CA LEU A 547 -14.42 33.98 22.86
C LEU A 547 -14.68 33.63 24.34
N ALA A 548 -14.10 34.43 25.26
CA ALA A 548 -14.25 34.23 26.70
C ALA A 548 -15.73 34.16 27.10
N ASN A 549 -16.10 33.16 27.89
CA ASN A 549 -17.47 32.99 28.35
C ASN A 549 -17.94 34.28 29.07
N GLY A 550 -19.11 34.79 28.66
CA GLY A 550 -20.01 35.35 29.65
C GLY A 550 -20.26 34.23 30.67
N ALA A 551 -19.81 34.46 31.90
CA ALA A 551 -19.78 33.49 33.00
C ALA A 551 -21.12 32.77 33.21
#